data_AF-A0A0Q6A9G0-F1
#
_entry.id   AF-A0A0Q6A9G0-F1
#
_cell.length_a   1.000
_cell.length_b   1.000
_cell.length_c   1.000
_cell.angle_alpha   90.00
_cell.angle_beta   90.00
_cell.angle_gamma   90.00
#
_symmetry.space_group_name_H-M   'P 1'
#
loop_
_entity.id
_entity.type
_entity.pdbx_description
1 polymer ?
#
loop_
_entity_poly.entity_id
_entity_poly.type
_entity_poly.pdbx_seq_one_letter_code
_entity_poly.pdbx_strand_id
1 'polypeptide(L)'
;MGILQQRGIKLVKKTVNGYTFKTAKTDDWDMVHIKAFTDTKILEEIIQNLDLAIAGHYDQINDTGLTNKYDDIAFIEPNGIEYWDQDAQNKYPFTCSLEDFRALCIEWLNFLKGR
;
A
#
# COMPACT_ATOMS: atom_id res chain seq x y z
N MET A 1 -12.60 1.82 -15.47
CA MET A 1 -12.42 0.59 -14.64
C MET A 1 -11.53 0.97 -13.47
N GLY A 2 -11.82 0.53 -12.25
CA GLY A 2 -11.01 0.86 -11.07
C GLY A 2 -9.68 0.11 -11.04
N ILE A 3 -8.72 0.61 -10.24
CA ILE A 3 -7.35 0.09 -10.15
C ILE A 3 -7.30 -1.42 -9.82
N LEU A 4 -8.21 -1.88 -8.94
CA LEU A 4 -8.32 -3.30 -8.59
C LEU A 4 -8.59 -4.18 -9.81
N GLN A 5 -9.51 -3.75 -10.67
CA GLN A 5 -9.89 -4.52 -11.86
C GLN A 5 -8.78 -4.48 -12.92
N GLN A 6 -8.13 -3.34 -13.08
CA GLN A 6 -7.01 -3.18 -14.02
C GLN A 6 -5.83 -4.08 -13.65
N ARG A 7 -5.57 -4.23 -12.35
CA ARG A 7 -4.46 -5.03 -11.82
C ARG A 7 -4.84 -6.47 -11.48
N GLY A 8 -6.07 -6.90 -11.79
CA GLY A 8 -6.53 -8.28 -11.52
C GLY A 8 -6.64 -8.64 -10.03
N ILE A 9 -6.78 -7.64 -9.16
CA ILE A 9 -6.83 -7.81 -7.70
C ILE A 9 -8.26 -8.11 -7.25
N LYS A 10 -8.42 -9.14 -6.42
CA LYS A 10 -9.71 -9.45 -5.78
C LYS A 10 -9.64 -9.28 -4.26
N LEU A 11 -10.41 -8.35 -3.71
CA LEU A 11 -10.60 -8.22 -2.27
C LEU A 11 -11.56 -9.30 -1.77
N VAL A 12 -11.22 -9.93 -0.64
CA VAL A 12 -11.92 -11.09 -0.09
C VAL A 12 -12.13 -10.91 1.40
N LYS A 13 -13.36 -11.09 1.83
CA LYS A 13 -13.76 -11.17 3.24
C LYS A 13 -14.07 -12.63 3.55
N LYS A 14 -13.43 -13.20 4.58
CA LYS A 14 -13.62 -14.59 5.00
C LYS A 14 -13.94 -14.64 6.49
N THR A 15 -15.00 -15.34 6.86
CA THR A 15 -15.34 -15.60 8.26
C THR A 15 -14.91 -17.01 8.64
N VAL A 16 -14.09 -17.16 9.69
CA VAL A 16 -13.62 -18.44 10.22
C VAL A 16 -13.75 -18.41 11.74
N ASN A 17 -14.46 -19.39 12.32
CA ASN A 17 -14.68 -19.49 13.77
C ASN A 17 -15.21 -18.20 14.42
N GLY A 18 -16.10 -17.48 13.74
CA GLY A 18 -16.66 -16.20 14.21
C GLY A 18 -15.78 -14.97 13.97
N TYR A 19 -14.51 -15.16 13.59
CA TYR A 19 -13.61 -14.07 13.24
C TYR A 19 -13.72 -13.72 11.76
N THR A 20 -13.84 -12.43 11.46
CA THR A 20 -13.84 -11.92 10.08
C THR A 20 -12.45 -11.45 9.70
N PHE A 21 -11.91 -12.02 8.63
CA PHE A 21 -10.64 -11.66 8.04
C PHE A 21 -10.86 -10.99 6.69
N LYS A 22 -10.08 -9.95 6.43
CA LYS A 22 -10.05 -9.24 5.15
C LYS A 22 -8.69 -9.47 4.52
N THR A 23 -8.66 -9.78 3.24
CA THR A 23 -7.42 -10.04 2.48
C THR A 23 -7.61 -9.68 1.00
N ALA A 24 -6.51 -9.66 0.25
CA ALA A 24 -6.50 -9.55 -1.20
C ALA A 24 -5.90 -10.81 -1.82
N LYS A 25 -6.66 -11.46 -2.72
CA LYS A 25 -6.18 -12.55 -3.58
C LYS A 25 -5.57 -11.91 -4.83
N THR A 26 -4.25 -11.94 -4.91
CA THR A 26 -3.46 -11.34 -5.98
C THR A 26 -2.00 -11.80 -5.91
N ASP A 27 -1.31 -11.78 -7.05
CA ASP A 27 0.15 -11.91 -7.18
C ASP A 27 0.83 -10.53 -7.37
N ASP A 28 0.04 -9.47 -7.26
CA ASP A 28 0.48 -8.08 -7.35
C ASP A 28 1.30 -7.68 -6.13
N TRP A 29 2.59 -7.37 -6.33
CA TRP A 29 3.53 -7.05 -5.25
C TRP A 29 3.10 -5.85 -4.41
N ASP A 30 2.61 -4.78 -5.05
CA ASP A 30 2.17 -3.59 -4.33
C ASP A 30 0.99 -3.89 -3.42
N MET A 31 0.01 -4.62 -3.93
CA MET A 31 -1.13 -5.04 -3.10
C MET A 31 -0.73 -6.09 -2.06
N VAL A 32 0.28 -6.92 -2.30
CA VAL A 32 0.85 -7.83 -1.28
C VAL A 32 1.47 -7.02 -0.14
N HIS A 33 2.17 -5.93 -0.44
CA HIS A 33 2.70 -5.02 0.57
C HIS A 33 1.58 -4.26 1.28
N ILE A 34 0.67 -3.65 0.53
CA ILE A 34 -0.42 -2.81 1.07
C ILE A 34 -1.35 -3.62 1.98
N LYS A 35 -1.72 -4.86 1.60
CA LYS A 35 -2.66 -5.67 2.40
C LYS A 35 -2.10 -6.08 3.77
N ALA A 36 -0.79 -5.92 3.97
CA ALA A 36 -0.16 -6.18 5.25
C ALA A 36 -0.43 -5.05 6.27
N PHE A 37 -0.75 -3.84 5.82
CA PHE A 37 -1.25 -2.76 6.67
C PHE A 37 -2.72 -3.01 7.03
N THR A 38 -2.99 -3.34 8.29
CA THR A 38 -4.35 -3.59 8.78
C THR A 38 -4.88 -2.47 9.68
N ASP A 39 -4.02 -1.56 10.14
CA ASP A 39 -4.42 -0.37 10.87
C ASP A 39 -4.86 0.71 9.87
N THR A 40 -6.11 1.16 10.00
CA THR A 40 -6.67 2.18 9.11
C THR A 40 -6.00 3.54 9.29
N LYS A 41 -5.47 3.86 10.48
CA LYS A 41 -4.79 5.13 10.73
C LYS A 41 -3.46 5.20 9.97
N ILE A 42 -2.69 4.11 10.03
CA ILE A 42 -1.44 3.99 9.27
C ILE A 42 -1.72 4.16 7.77
N LEU A 43 -2.77 3.51 7.24
CA LEU A 43 -3.16 3.70 5.84
C LEU A 43 -3.57 5.13 5.50
N GLU A 44 -4.28 5.82 6.39
CA GLU A 44 -4.64 7.22 6.21
C GLU A 44 -3.40 8.13 6.16
N GLU A 45 -2.43 7.91 7.05
CA GLU A 45 -1.14 8.61 7.06
C GLU A 45 -0.34 8.35 5.77
N ILE A 46 -0.27 7.09 5.32
CA ILE A 46 0.37 6.74 4.04
C ILE A 46 -0.29 7.47 2.87
N ILE A 47 -1.62 7.49 2.82
CA ILE A 47 -2.36 8.20 1.74
C ILE A 47 -2.07 9.71 1.79
N GLN A 48 -1.98 10.31 2.97
CA GLN A 48 -1.61 11.72 3.11
C GLN A 48 -0.18 11.99 2.62
N ASN A 49 0.78 11.14 2.96
CA ASN A 49 2.15 11.27 2.48
C ASN A 49 2.22 11.13 0.96
N LEU A 50 1.43 10.22 0.37
CA LEU A 50 1.31 10.07 -1.08
C LEU A 50 0.67 11.32 -1.73
N ASP A 51 -0.33 11.92 -1.11
CA ASP A 51 -0.94 13.18 -1.58
C ASP A 51 0.08 14.33 -1.60
N LEU A 52 0.90 14.45 -0.55
CA LEU A 52 1.99 15.43 -0.48
C LEU A 52 3.05 15.16 -1.57
N ALA A 53 3.46 13.91 -1.73
CA ALA A 53 4.41 13.45 -2.73
C ALA A 53 3.95 13.76 -4.16
N ILE A 54 2.71 13.42 -4.51
CA ILE A 54 2.11 13.71 -5.83
C ILE A 54 2.04 15.21 -6.10
N ALA A 55 1.79 16.03 -5.06
CA ALA A 55 1.79 17.48 -5.15
C ALA A 55 3.20 18.10 -5.22
N GLY A 56 4.27 17.29 -5.10
CA GLY A 56 5.65 17.76 -5.09
C GLY A 56 6.12 18.34 -3.76
N HIS A 57 5.37 18.14 -2.67
CA HIS A 57 5.65 18.62 -1.32
C HIS A 57 6.40 17.57 -0.48
N TYR A 58 7.48 17.01 -1.03
CA TYR A 58 8.29 15.98 -0.35
C TYR A 58 8.92 16.46 0.96
N ASP A 59 9.23 17.75 1.03
CA ASP A 59 9.77 18.41 2.22
C ASP A 59 8.80 18.39 3.42
N GLN A 60 7.52 18.09 3.18
CA GLN A 60 6.48 18.02 4.20
C GLN A 60 6.21 16.58 4.67
N ILE A 61 6.90 15.59 4.12
CA ILE A 61 6.73 14.17 4.49
C ILE A 61 7.69 13.86 5.64
N ASN A 62 7.13 13.52 6.80
CA ASN A 62 7.91 13.23 8.01
C ASN A 62 8.67 11.89 7.93
N ASP A 63 8.06 10.90 7.27
CA ASP A 63 8.63 9.56 7.06
C ASP A 63 8.16 9.03 5.71
N THR A 64 9.11 8.79 4.81
CA THR A 64 8.85 8.19 3.50
C THR A 64 8.83 6.66 3.56
N GLY A 65 9.25 6.07 4.68
CA GLY A 65 9.32 4.64 4.92
C GLY A 65 7.95 4.02 5.19
N LEU A 66 7.67 2.94 4.49
CA LEU A 66 6.45 2.15 4.55
C LEU A 66 6.78 0.73 5.00
N THR A 67 7.16 0.57 6.26
CA THR A 67 7.47 -0.76 6.82
C THR A 67 6.19 -1.47 7.23
N ASN A 68 5.93 -2.62 6.62
CA ASN A 68 4.75 -3.41 6.92
C ASN A 68 5.00 -4.39 8.10
N LYS A 69 3.98 -5.11 8.55
CA LYS A 69 4.06 -6.05 9.69
C LYS A 69 4.97 -7.28 9.49
N TYR A 70 5.51 -7.47 8.30
CA TYR A 70 6.44 -8.56 7.95
C TYR A 70 7.87 -8.03 7.71
N ASP A 71 8.15 -6.79 8.12
CA ASP A 71 9.42 -6.10 7.91
C ASP A 71 9.82 -5.94 6.43
N ASP A 72 8.85 -6.02 5.51
CA ASP A 72 9.08 -5.53 4.15
C ASP A 72 9.09 -4.00 4.18
N ILE A 73 10.05 -3.41 3.48
CA ILE A 73 10.29 -1.98 3.47
C ILE A 73 10.00 -1.46 2.06
N ALA A 74 9.14 -0.45 1.98
CA ALA A 74 8.98 0.36 0.77
C ALA A 74 9.22 1.83 1.10
N PHE A 75 9.57 2.62 0.09
CA PHE A 75 9.79 4.06 0.24
C PHE A 75 8.96 4.85 -0.77
N ILE A 76 8.41 5.98 -0.32
CA ILE A 76 7.80 6.98 -1.18
C ILE A 76 8.91 7.85 -1.76
N GLU A 77 9.16 7.72 -3.06
CA GLU A 77 10.18 8.46 -3.79
C GLU A 77 9.56 9.40 -4.85
N PRO A 78 10.24 10.51 -5.24
CA PRO A 78 9.75 11.50 -6.20
C PRO A 78 9.06 10.97 -7.46
N ASN A 79 9.50 9.80 -7.92
CA ASN A 79 9.09 9.17 -9.16
C ASN A 79 8.28 7.87 -8.97
N GLY A 80 8.01 7.43 -7.73
CA GLY A 80 7.24 6.21 -7.49
C GLY A 80 7.51 5.54 -6.14
N ILE A 81 7.22 4.24 -6.09
CA ILE A 81 7.51 3.39 -4.93
C ILE A 81 8.72 2.51 -5.23
N GLU A 82 9.66 2.49 -4.28
CA GLU A 82 10.81 1.60 -4.29
C GLU A 82 10.69 0.57 -3.16
N TYR A 83 11.13 -0.67 -3.42
CA TYR A 83 11.17 -1.73 -2.41
C TYR A 83 12.59 -2.08 -2.05
N TRP A 84 12.87 -2.13 -0.76
CA TRP A 84 14.20 -2.38 -0.23
C TRP A 84 14.20 -3.63 0.65
N ASP A 85 15.31 -4.36 0.64
CA ASP A 85 15.55 -5.44 1.60
C ASP A 85 16.22 -4.94 2.88
N GLN A 86 16.45 -5.87 3.81
CA GLN A 86 17.07 -5.59 5.10
C GLN A 86 18.56 -5.20 4.99
N ASP A 87 19.19 -5.46 3.84
CA ASP A 87 20.58 -5.08 3.54
C ASP A 87 20.67 -3.73 2.81
N ALA A 88 19.56 -2.98 2.78
CA ALA A 88 19.42 -1.71 2.06
C ALA A 88 19.75 -1.84 0.55
N GLN A 89 19.36 -2.96 -0.06
CA GLN A 89 19.39 -3.10 -1.50
C GLN A 89 17.99 -2.90 -2.07
N ASN A 90 17.89 -2.03 -3.08
CA ASN A 90 16.67 -1.87 -3.84
C ASN A 90 16.41 -3.19 -4.60
N LYS A 91 15.34 -3.91 -4.22
CA LYS A 91 14.93 -5.17 -4.85
C LYS A 91 14.46 -4.94 -6.29
N TYR A 92 13.82 -3.80 -6.54
CA TYR A 92 13.21 -3.43 -7.82
C TYR A 92 13.22 -1.90 -7.98
N PRO A 93 13.96 -1.34 -8.96
CA PRO A 93 14.21 0.10 -9.06
C PRO A 93 12.95 0.96 -8.87
N PHE A 94 11.86 0.63 -9.56
CA PHE A 94 10.54 1.23 -9.39
C PHE A 94 9.48 0.17 -9.71
N THR A 95 8.44 0.07 -8.90
CA THR A 95 7.38 -0.94 -9.10
C THR A 95 6.00 -0.33 -9.31
N CYS A 96 5.77 0.88 -8.82
CA CYS A 96 4.46 1.52 -8.86
C CYS A 96 4.59 3.04 -8.95
N SER A 97 3.70 3.69 -9.71
CA SER A 97 3.53 5.14 -9.61
C SER A 97 2.87 5.51 -8.29
N LEU A 98 3.08 6.75 -7.84
CA LEU A 98 2.48 7.26 -6.61
C LEU A 98 0.94 7.23 -6.69
N GLU A 99 0.39 7.56 -7.86
CA GLU A 99 -1.06 7.59 -8.11
C GLU A 99 -1.69 6.21 -8.00
N ASP A 100 -1.07 5.19 -8.61
CA ASP A 100 -1.57 3.82 -8.57
C ASP A 100 -1.46 3.24 -7.16
N PHE A 101 -0.33 3.46 -6.49
CA PHE A 101 -0.13 2.99 -5.12
C PHE A 101 -1.12 3.65 -4.16
N ARG A 102 -1.37 4.95 -4.32
CA ARG A 102 -2.40 5.69 -3.57
C ARG A 102 -3.79 5.13 -3.82
N ALA A 103 -4.15 4.88 -5.08
CA ALA A 103 -5.45 4.32 -5.43
C ALA A 103 -5.66 2.94 -4.79
N LEU A 104 -4.62 2.09 -4.78
CA LEU A 104 -4.66 0.80 -4.09
C LEU A 104 -4.83 0.94 -2.58
N CYS A 105 -4.12 1.87 -1.94
CA CYS A 105 -4.26 2.16 -0.51
C CYS A 105 -5.68 2.61 -0.16
N ILE A 106 -6.30 3.47 -0.99
CA ILE A 106 -7.68 3.94 -0.80
C ILE A 106 -8.69 2.79 -0.91
N GLU A 107 -8.58 1.96 -1.94
CA GLU A 107 -9.46 0.80 -2.12
C GLU A 107 -9.34 -0.18 -0.94
N TRP A 108 -8.12 -0.41 -0.46
CA TRP A 108 -7.88 -1.25 0.70
C TRP A 108 -8.44 -0.64 2.00
N LEU A 109 -8.21 0.65 2.25
CA LEU A 109 -8.76 1.37 3.40
C LEU A 109 -10.30 1.32 3.40
N ASN A 110 -10.92 1.57 2.26
CA ASN A 110 -12.38 1.50 2.10
C ASN A 110 -12.88 0.09 2.39
N PHE A 111 -12.17 -0.94 1.91
CA PHE A 111 -12.52 -2.32 2.20
C PHE A 111 -12.36 -2.66 3.67
N LEU A 112 -11.33 -2.17 4.36
CA LEU A 112 -11.15 -2.35 5.81
C LEU A 112 -12.27 -1.68 6.61
N LYS A 113 -12.71 -0.49 6.22
CA LYS A 113 -13.80 0.26 6.86
C LYS A 113 -15.19 -0.28 6.55
N GLY A 114 -15.40 -0.81 5.34
CA GLY A 114 -16.69 -1.37 4.91
C GLY A 114 -17.07 -2.60 5.73
N ARG A 115 -18.33 -2.72 6.17
CA ARG A 115 -18.76 -3.87 6.98
C ARG A 115 -18.85 -5.15 6.19
#